data_AF-A0A4R2KS81-F1
#
_entry.id   AF-A0A4R2KS81-F1
#
_cell.length_a   1.000
_cell.length_b   1.000
_cell.length_c   1.000
_cell.angle_alpha   90.00
_cell.angle_beta   90.00
_cell.angle_gamma   90.00
#
_symmetry.space_group_name_H-M   'P 1'
#
loop_
_entity.id
_entity.type
_entity.pdbx_description
1 polymer ?
#
loop_
_entity_poly.entity_id
_entity_poly.type
_entity_poly.pdbx_seq_one_letter_code
_entity_poly.pdbx_strand_id
1 'polypeptide(L)' 'MGKYKFNTRWNEDELKCACLFGNPGCDRFKTCETLELTLNPYGDIEECMKARKYKRKKGALRQMNKDG' A
#
# COMPACT_ATOMS: atom_id res chain seq x y z
N MET A 1 -1.06 -3.05 -14.10
CA MET A 1 -0.24 -2.63 -12.94
C MET A 1 0.17 -1.19 -13.17
N GLY A 2 -0.11 -0.29 -12.22
CA GLY A 2 0.12 1.14 -12.40
C GLY A 2 1.51 1.56 -11.94
N LYS A 3 2.22 2.31 -12.78
CA LYS A 3 3.44 3.02 -12.38
C LYS A 3 3.03 4.38 -11.84
N TYR A 4 3.44 4.68 -10.62
CA TYR A 4 3.15 5.93 -9.93
C TYR A 4 4.46 6.65 -9.64
N LYS A 5 4.51 7.92 -10.01
CA LYS A 5 5.63 8.79 -9.68
C LYS A 5 5.29 9.56 -8.41
N PHE A 6 6.16 9.43 -7.42
CA PHE A 6 6.11 10.17 -6.17
C PHE A 6 7.37 11.00 -6.05
N ASN A 7 7.28 12.17 -5.45
CA ASN A 7 8.46 12.93 -5.06
C ASN A 7 8.68 12.69 -3.56
N THR A 8 9.82 12.11 -3.21
CA THR A 8 10.17 11.74 -1.84
C THR A 8 11.55 12.24 -1.47
N ARG A 9 11.78 12.51 -0.18
CA ARG A 9 13.11 12.76 0.38
C ARG A 9 13.20 12.03 1.70
N TRP A 10 14.25 11.25 1.84
CA TRP A 10 14.57 10.54 3.07
C TRP A 10 15.80 11.17 3.71
N ASN A 11 15.82 11.19 5.03
CA ASN A 11 17.03 11.40 5.80
C ASN A 11 17.21 10.17 6.68
N GLU A 12 18.11 9.29 6.29
CA GLU A 12 18.19 7.93 6.86
C GLU A 12 16.82 7.24 6.73
N ASP A 13 16.21 6.86 7.86
CA ASP A 13 14.91 6.19 7.91
C ASP A 13 13.74 7.18 8.03
N GLU A 14 14.01 8.49 8.03
CA GLU A 14 12.99 9.52 8.24
C GLU A 14 12.51 10.13 6.91
N LEU A 15 11.22 9.91 6.60
CA LEU A 15 10.58 10.46 5.42
C LEU A 15 10.28 11.96 5.61
N LYS A 16 11.05 12.82 4.94
CA LYS A 16 10.93 14.28 5.03
C LYS A 16 9.90 14.89 4.07
N CYS A 17 9.64 14.24 2.94
CA CYS A 17 8.55 14.62 2.04
C CYS A 17 8.00 13.41 1.32
N ALA A 18 6.69 13.41 1.07
CA ALA A 18 5.98 12.43 0.27
C ALA A 18 4.87 13.12 -0.51
N CYS A 19 5.07 13.26 -1.81
CA CYS A 19 4.22 14.06 -2.67
C CYS A 19 3.79 13.28 -3.91
N LEU A 20 2.52 13.39 -4.27
CA LEU A 20 2.05 12.97 -5.58
C LEU A 20 2.63 13.88 -6.66
N PHE A 21 3.01 13.31 -7.80
CA PHE A 21 3.48 14.08 -8.96
C PHE A 21 2.47 15.17 -9.37
N GLY A 22 2.96 16.39 -9.62
CA GLY A 22 2.13 17.53 -10.02
C GLY A 22 1.39 18.26 -8.89
N ASN A 23 1.65 17.93 -7.62
CA ASN A 23 1.10 18.69 -6.49
C ASN A 23 1.85 20.04 -6.31
N PRO A 24 1.18 21.19 -6.50
CA PRO A 24 1.81 22.51 -6.40
C PRO A 24 2.30 22.87 -4.99
N GLY A 25 1.80 22.18 -3.95
CA GLY A 25 2.34 22.31 -2.59
C GLY A 25 3.77 21.79 -2.46
N CYS A 26 4.21 20.95 -3.40
CA CYS A 26 5.51 20.29 -3.36
C CYS A 26 6.59 21.00 -4.19
N ASP A 27 6.22 21.97 -5.03
CA ASP A 27 7.18 22.84 -5.73
C ASP A 27 8.03 23.67 -4.75
N ARG A 28 7.51 23.88 -3.54
CA ARG A 28 8.25 24.51 -2.43
C ARG A 28 9.40 23.63 -1.92
N PHE A 29 9.33 22.32 -2.13
CA PHE A 29 10.32 21.35 -1.70
C PHE A 29 11.14 20.85 -2.89
N LYS A 30 11.82 21.77 -3.60
CA LYS A 30 12.75 21.51 -4.72
C LYS A 30 13.82 20.45 -4.45
N THR A 31 13.95 20.01 -3.20
CA THR A 31 14.88 18.99 -2.70
C THR A 31 14.31 17.57 -2.70
N CYS A 32 13.04 17.35 -3.06
CA CYS A 32 12.45 16.02 -3.14
C CYS A 32 12.85 15.34 -4.46
N GLU A 33 13.27 14.08 -4.39
CA GLU A 33 13.69 13.27 -5.53
C GLU A 33 12.51 12.45 -6.06
N THR A 34 12.47 12.19 -7.37
CA THR A 34 11.40 11.39 -7.97
C THR A 34 11.66 9.90 -7.76
N LEU A 35 10.76 9.24 -7.05
CA LEU A 35 10.67 7.80 -6.86
C LEU A 35 9.55 7.23 -7.75
N GLU A 36 9.89 6.31 -8.66
CA GLU A 36 8.91 5.56 -9.44
C GLU A 36 8.56 4.27 -8.70
N LEU A 37 7.32 4.17 -8.24
CA LEU A 37 6.80 2.98 -7.57
C LEU A 37 5.88 2.22 -8.52
N THR A 38 6.04 0.90 -8.58
CA THR A 38 5.05 0.05 -9.25
C THR A 38 4.09 -0.47 -8.19
N LEU A 39 2.87 0.04 -8.20
CA LEU A 39 1.83 -0.48 -7.31
C LEU A 39 1.29 -1.78 -7.90
N ASN A 40 1.49 -2.88 -7.19
CA ASN A 40 0.75 -4.11 -7.43
C ASN A 40 -0.39 -4.23 -6.40
N PRO A 41 -1.57 -3.62 -6.64
CA PRO A 41 -2.66 -3.58 -5.66
C PRO A 41 -3.18 -4.97 -5.28
N TYR A 42 -2.87 -5.98 -6.10
CA TYR A 42 -3.28 -7.36 -5.91
C TYR A 42 -2.09 -8.30 -5.66
N GLY A 43 -0.88 -7.78 -5.46
CA GLY A 43 0.32 -8.62 -5.28
C GLY A 43 0.15 -9.65 -4.18
N ASP A 44 -0.51 -9.23 -3.10
CA ASP A 44 -0.73 -10.06 -1.92
C ASP A 44 -2.21 -10.48 -1.78
N ILE A 45 -3.04 -10.30 -2.82
CA ILE A 45 -4.47 -10.62 -2.71
C ILE A 45 -4.67 -12.12 -2.48
N GLU A 46 -3.87 -12.96 -3.14
CA GLU A 46 -3.94 -14.41 -2.94
C GLU A 46 -3.58 -14.80 -1.51
N GLU A 47 -2.58 -14.16 -0.91
CA GLU A 47 -2.19 -14.40 0.48
C GLU A 47 -3.25 -13.89 1.48
N CYS A 48 -3.79 -12.69 1.24
CA CYS A 48 -4.90 -12.12 2.00
C CYS A 48 -6.14 -13.04 1.97
N MET A 49 -6.47 -13.57 0.79
CA MET A 49 -7.60 -14.50 0.61
C MET A 49 -7.34 -15.87 1.24
N LYS A 50 -6.08 -16.35 1.29
CA LYS A 50 -5.71 -17.59 2.01
C LYS A 50 -5.94 -17.49 3.52
N ALA A 51 -5.79 -16.30 4.12
CA ALA A 51 -6.01 -16.09 5.54
C ALA A 51 -7.50 -16.16 5.94
N ARG A 52 -8.41 -15.77 5.04
CA ARG A 52 -9.85 -15.71 5.29
C ARG A 52 -10.54 -17.03 4.94
N LYS A 53 -10.48 -18.01 5.85
CA LYS A 53 -11.27 -19.25 5.72
C LYS A 53 -12.68 -19.03 6.29
N TYR A 54 -13.66 -18.72 5.44
CA TYR A 54 -15.06 -18.75 5.84
C TYR A 54 -15.62 -20.17 5.71
N LYS A 55 -16.29 -20.67 6.76
CA LYS A 55 -17.07 -21.91 6.69
C LYS A 55 -18.49 -21.65 7.15
N ARG A 56 -19.45 -22.39 6.59
CA ARG A 56 -20.83 -22.37 7.09
C ARG A 56 -20.93 -23.23 8.36
N LYS A 57 -21.43 -22.66 9.45
CA LYS A 57 -21.76 -23.38 10.70
C LYS A 57 -23.21 -23.10 11.04
N LYS A 58 -24.06 -24.14 11.02
CA LYS A 58 -25.51 -24.03 11.21
C LYS A 58 -26.16 -23.00 10.26
N GLY A 59 -25.83 -23.09 8.97
CA GLY A 59 -26.37 -22.21 7.91
C GLY A 59 -25.69 -20.83 7.78
N ALA A 60 -25.14 -20.27 8.86
CA ALA A 60 -24.46 -18.97 8.84
C ALA A 60 -23.01 -19.06 8.36
N LEU A 61 -22.57 -18.11 7.52
CA LEU A 61 -21.15 -17.92 7.19
C LEU A 61 -20.40 -17.43 8.44
N ARG A 62 -19.31 -18.10 8.82
CA ARG A 62 -18.43 -17.67 9.92
C ARG A 62 -16.99 -17.64 9.44
N GLN A 63 -16.27 -16.59 9.80
CA GLN A 63 -14.81 -16.53 9.63
C GLN A 63 -14.17 -17.46 10.66
N MET A 64 -13.30 -18.36 10.20
CA MET A 64 -12.43 -19.07 11.13
C MET A 64 -11.18 -18.24 11.34
N ASN A 65 -10.97 -17.74 12.54
CA ASN A 65 -9.66 -17.21 12.91
C ASN A 65 -8.67 -18.38 12.97
N LYS A 66 -7.39 -18.10 12.72
CA LYS A 66 -6.32 -19.12 12.70
C LYS A 66 -6.01 -19.70 14.08
N ASP A 67 -6.56 -19.12 15.14
CA ASP A 67 -6.38 -19.56 16.53
C ASP A 67 -7.70 -20.17 17.01
N GLY A 68 -7.61 -21.42 17.48
CA GLY A 68 -8.72 -22.36 17.73
C GLY A 68 -9.93 -21.83 18.49
#